data_AF-A0A0F4ZFM8-F1
#
_entry.id   AF-A0A0F4ZFM8-F1
#
_cell.length_a   1.000
_cell.length_b   1.000
_cell.length_c   1.000
_cell.angle_alpha   90.00
_cell.angle_beta   90.00
_cell.angle_gamma   90.00
#
_symmetry.space_group_name_H-M   'P 1'
#
loop_
_entity.id
_entity.type
_entity.pdbx_description
1 polymer ?
#
loop_
_entity_poly.entity_id
_entity_poly.type
_entity_poly.pdbx_seq_one_letter_code
_entity_poly.pdbx_strand_id
1 'polypeptide(L)'
;MLRQAFPSLDVSQAVDGCLSPEANHAVSQGLYGASTQDAEIKHATEDSEQRENETAATATSTSLANEFLAAANMRVSYQTTDPNILAALGNLHQLVTFKNPKSIPHEAPVQNQPKMPLGGHASLPMPPATVIAECVNLPDGPGPLSVFSFAMNGLMSSKSFAKKCMQFLDDRQNISLADMIVINCGLYYILTEKSHLSPIRSIQEELKRHLVQCQRNLDILFGNLPLFLPANIDMVRALTFSVVYATESSRMSLAWQLTAAGAQLAQTLGYHRLSASMSQNAPVTSEENLIFWNLFIFDKSLALHLGRNPTIHSFDITIPHHIQSPDFSDAMVKIINMWIKYALVLDRVYHDFTQAQFRPVADIRQSAIELANQIKDILNTCLLVNREMLANATTSDLNLIVSVNSKINEVTLAAGLTLVYRAMPVDNESTGRFYPAAITTARETLQIHLQCLDMIKEYDHIMVIYVHWAVMSMPFAPFFVLVCHVIESLQDDDVKLLTMFVSTLDLASRFSEAIQKLHSLCRLMLNIAKLYLKTKLQQEKDDSLSYIGDEFEVYLSQLGFMPSDLSCDTVTTQDSGDQFVSTTTSQLGDWYLGSQYMMGLLEDRLPNFDPMDGI
;
A
#
# COMPACT_ATOMS: atom_id res chain seq x y z
N MET A 1 6.75 28.32 13.87
CA MET A 1 7.73 28.43 14.97
C MET A 1 8.66 27.22 14.93
N LEU A 2 9.64 27.22 14.03
CA LEU A 2 10.60 26.12 13.84
C LEU A 2 12.02 26.67 13.94
N ARG A 3 12.52 26.78 15.17
CA ARG A 3 13.92 26.97 15.51
C ARG A 3 14.13 26.39 16.91
N GLN A 4 15.26 25.67 17.06
CA GLN A 4 15.85 25.16 18.30
C GLN A 4 15.38 23.77 18.75
N ALA A 5 16.15 22.74 18.37
CA ALA A 5 16.60 21.66 19.27
C ALA A 5 17.49 20.66 18.53
N PHE A 6 18.76 21.01 18.26
CA PHE A 6 19.81 20.02 17.98
C PHE A 6 21.15 20.56 18.50
N PRO A 7 21.76 19.94 19.52
CA PRO A 7 23.18 20.14 19.79
C PRO A 7 24.00 19.22 18.88
N SER A 8 24.97 19.84 18.20
CA SER A 8 26.06 19.24 17.43
C SER A 8 26.86 18.24 18.25
N LEU A 9 27.04 17.02 17.73
CA LEU A 9 28.05 16.07 18.22
C LEU A 9 29.12 15.87 17.14
N ASP A 10 30.34 16.18 17.58
CA ASP A 10 31.58 16.28 16.85
C ASP A 10 32.14 14.87 16.56
N VAL A 11 32.52 14.63 15.30
CA VAL A 11 33.09 13.35 14.84
C VAL A 11 34.60 13.53 14.73
N SER A 12 35.36 12.97 15.65
CA SER A 12 36.77 12.69 15.42
C SER A 12 37.31 11.54 16.29
N GLN A 13 38.14 10.70 15.65
CA GLN A 13 39.07 9.68 16.20
C GLN A 13 38.40 8.36 16.66
N ALA A 14 38.85 7.16 16.31
CA ALA A 14 40.14 6.70 15.79
C ALA A 14 40.00 5.42 14.94
N VAL A 15 40.89 5.30 13.96
CA VAL A 15 41.21 4.11 13.16
C VAL A 15 42.48 3.49 13.78
N ASP A 16 42.55 2.16 13.92
CA ASP A 16 43.70 1.32 13.55
C ASP A 16 43.55 -0.13 14.07
N GLY A 17 43.90 -1.13 13.24
CA GLY A 17 44.22 -2.48 13.75
C GLY A 17 44.05 -3.71 12.85
N CYS A 18 44.84 -3.81 11.77
CA CYS A 18 45.44 -5.04 11.20
C CYS A 18 44.62 -6.27 10.71
N LEU A 19 44.63 -6.40 9.37
CA LEU A 19 44.90 -7.59 8.52
C LEU A 19 46.00 -8.52 9.08
N SER A 20 46.14 -9.85 8.88
CA SER A 20 45.66 -10.84 7.89
C SER A 20 46.16 -12.28 8.31
N PRO A 21 46.39 -13.29 7.43
CA PRO A 21 45.56 -14.51 7.26
C PRO A 21 46.33 -15.84 7.48
N GLU A 22 45.68 -17.01 7.41
CA GLU A 22 46.35 -18.24 6.96
C GLU A 22 45.36 -19.36 6.55
N ALA A 23 45.77 -20.08 5.51
CA ALA A 23 45.02 -21.09 4.76
C ALA A 23 45.14 -22.50 5.35
N ASN A 24 44.24 -23.42 4.96
CA ASN A 24 44.68 -24.76 4.51
C ASN A 24 43.60 -25.55 3.76
N HIS A 25 44.05 -26.13 2.65
CA HIS A 25 43.39 -27.14 1.83
C HIS A 25 43.24 -28.48 2.58
N ALA A 26 42.13 -29.19 2.36
CA ALA A 26 42.13 -30.65 2.28
C ALA A 26 40.97 -31.15 1.39
N VAL A 27 41.35 -31.91 0.36
CA VAL A 27 40.51 -32.65 -0.56
C VAL A 27 40.11 -33.98 0.07
N SER A 28 38.84 -34.38 -0.02
CA SER A 28 38.47 -35.81 -0.09
C SER A 28 37.07 -35.97 -0.70
N GLN A 29 37.00 -36.70 -1.81
CA GLN A 29 35.78 -37.16 -2.46
C GLN A 29 35.35 -38.53 -1.88
N GLY A 30 34.04 -38.67 -1.64
CA GLY A 30 33.27 -39.86 -2.02
C GLY A 30 33.07 -40.98 -0.99
N LEU A 31 31.86 -41.06 -0.43
CA LEU A 31 31.01 -42.28 -0.46
C LEU A 31 29.58 -41.94 0.01
N TYR A 32 28.62 -42.29 -0.87
CA TYR A 32 27.17 -42.11 -0.73
C TYR A 32 26.54 -43.09 0.28
N GLY A 33 25.41 -42.68 0.87
CA GLY A 33 24.19 -43.52 0.86
C GLY A 33 23.44 -43.75 2.16
N ALA A 34 22.26 -43.13 2.26
CA ALA A 34 21.04 -43.58 2.97
C ALA A 34 20.96 -43.40 4.50
N SER A 35 20.58 -42.20 4.97
CA SER A 35 19.71 -42.07 6.16
C SER A 35 18.96 -40.73 6.31
N THR A 36 19.08 -39.77 5.38
CA THR A 36 18.55 -38.41 5.56
C THR A 36 17.18 -38.14 4.93
N GLN A 37 16.75 -38.94 3.96
CA GLN A 37 15.44 -38.73 3.28
C GLN A 37 14.23 -39.10 4.15
N ASP A 38 14.32 -40.11 5.02
CA ASP A 38 13.19 -40.51 5.87
C ASP A 38 12.92 -39.52 7.02
N ALA A 39 13.93 -38.74 7.43
CA ALA A 39 13.78 -37.69 8.45
C ALA A 39 13.22 -36.39 7.84
N GLU A 40 13.64 -36.02 6.63
CA GLU A 40 13.12 -34.85 5.90
C GLU A 40 11.68 -35.05 5.43
N ILE A 41 11.31 -36.27 5.01
CA ILE A 41 9.92 -36.57 4.63
C ILE A 41 9.01 -36.54 5.85
N LYS A 42 9.45 -37.09 7.01
CA LYS A 42 8.66 -37.04 8.24
C LYS A 42 8.45 -35.61 8.76
N HIS A 43 9.49 -34.78 8.78
CA HIS A 43 9.37 -33.37 9.15
C HIS A 43 8.45 -32.59 8.21
N ALA A 44 8.52 -32.84 6.90
CA ALA A 44 7.65 -32.18 5.93
C ALA A 44 6.18 -32.62 6.05
N THR A 45 5.90 -33.89 6.38
CA THR A 45 4.54 -34.36 6.67
C THR A 45 4.02 -33.82 8.00
N GLU A 46 4.83 -33.78 9.06
CA GLU A 46 4.44 -33.23 10.37
C GLU A 46 4.16 -31.72 10.30
N ASP A 47 4.98 -30.95 9.57
CA ASP A 47 4.73 -29.51 9.33
C ASP A 47 3.48 -29.27 8.47
N SER A 48 3.17 -30.18 7.53
CA SER A 48 1.95 -30.10 6.71
C SER A 48 0.69 -30.45 7.52
N GLU A 49 0.77 -31.45 8.39
CA GLU A 49 -0.32 -31.86 9.28
C GLU A 49 -0.53 -30.83 10.40
N GLN A 50 0.52 -30.16 10.90
CA GLN A 50 0.38 -29.02 11.82
C GLN A 50 -0.30 -27.83 11.14
N ARG A 51 0.08 -27.46 9.91
CA ARG A 51 -0.59 -26.37 9.17
C ARG A 51 -2.05 -26.68 8.82
N GLU A 52 -2.38 -27.91 8.45
CA GLU A 52 -3.77 -28.32 8.22
C GLU A 52 -4.58 -28.34 9.52
N ASN A 53 -3.99 -28.78 10.64
CA ASN A 53 -4.65 -28.74 11.94
C ASN A 53 -4.83 -27.31 12.47
N GLU A 54 -3.88 -26.40 12.22
CA GLU A 54 -3.98 -24.98 12.60
C GLU A 54 -5.04 -24.23 11.78
N THR A 55 -5.13 -24.50 10.48
CA THR A 55 -6.20 -23.92 9.62
C THR A 55 -7.58 -24.48 9.96
N ALA A 56 -7.68 -25.75 10.35
CA ALA A 56 -8.92 -26.34 10.86
C ALA A 56 -9.29 -25.78 12.26
N ALA A 57 -8.30 -25.62 13.16
CA ALA A 57 -8.50 -25.10 14.51
C ALA A 57 -8.90 -23.60 14.50
N THR A 58 -8.24 -22.78 13.69
CA THR A 58 -8.61 -21.37 13.47
C THR A 58 -10.01 -21.26 12.86
N ALA A 59 -10.34 -22.05 11.83
CA ALA A 59 -11.68 -22.05 11.25
C ALA A 59 -12.79 -22.47 12.23
N THR A 60 -12.49 -23.39 13.15
CA THR A 60 -13.44 -23.84 14.19
C THR A 60 -13.58 -22.79 15.30
N SER A 61 -12.48 -22.17 15.71
CA SER A 61 -12.43 -21.03 16.63
C SER A 61 -13.24 -19.83 16.12
N THR A 62 -13.06 -19.46 14.84
CA THR A 62 -13.79 -18.33 14.22
C THR A 62 -15.29 -18.62 14.08
N SER A 63 -15.68 -19.87 13.79
CA SER A 63 -17.09 -20.28 13.76
C SER A 63 -17.76 -20.14 15.13
N LEU A 64 -17.08 -20.60 16.17
CA LEU A 64 -17.58 -20.51 17.55
C LEU A 64 -17.67 -19.05 18.00
N ALA A 65 -16.64 -18.24 17.69
CA ALA A 65 -16.61 -16.82 17.99
C ALA A 65 -17.80 -16.07 17.36
N ASN A 66 -18.16 -16.38 16.10
CA ASN A 66 -19.31 -15.77 15.43
C ASN A 66 -20.65 -16.15 16.06
N GLU A 67 -20.84 -17.41 16.49
CA GLU A 67 -22.05 -17.81 17.23
C GLU A 67 -22.16 -17.10 18.59
N PHE A 68 -21.04 -16.95 19.29
CA PHE A 68 -20.98 -16.20 20.55
C PHE A 68 -21.33 -14.71 20.33
N LEU A 69 -20.79 -14.08 19.28
CA LEU A 69 -21.10 -12.70 18.93
C LEU A 69 -22.58 -12.52 18.54
N ALA A 70 -23.15 -13.44 17.77
CA ALA A 70 -24.57 -13.39 17.41
C ALA A 70 -25.48 -13.49 18.66
N ALA A 71 -25.12 -14.35 19.62
CA ALA A 71 -25.83 -14.47 20.89
C ALA A 71 -25.66 -13.22 21.77
N ALA A 72 -24.48 -12.59 21.74
CA ALA A 72 -24.15 -11.36 22.45
C ALA A 72 -24.95 -10.16 21.90
N ASN A 73 -25.02 -10.02 20.58
CA ASN A 73 -25.81 -8.98 19.91
C ASN A 73 -27.31 -9.09 20.21
N MET A 74 -27.82 -10.33 20.35
CA MET A 74 -29.20 -10.56 20.82
C MET A 74 -29.40 -10.06 22.26
N ARG A 75 -28.43 -10.27 23.18
CA ARG A 75 -28.54 -9.82 24.58
C ARG A 75 -28.63 -8.29 24.68
N VAL A 76 -27.83 -7.56 23.91
CA VAL A 76 -27.86 -6.09 23.88
C VAL A 76 -29.18 -5.56 23.35
N SER A 77 -29.76 -6.22 22.34
CA SER A 77 -31.07 -5.86 21.77
C SER A 77 -32.23 -5.92 22.78
N TYR A 78 -32.09 -6.66 23.88
CA TYR A 78 -33.09 -6.71 24.96
C TYR A 78 -32.89 -5.64 26.04
N GLN A 79 -31.75 -4.94 26.06
CA GLN A 79 -31.31 -4.14 27.22
C GLN A 79 -31.06 -2.65 26.89
N THR A 80 -30.93 -2.29 25.60
CA THR A 80 -30.89 -0.90 25.15
C THR A 80 -31.85 -0.67 23.98
N THR A 81 -32.52 0.48 23.98
CA THR A 81 -33.39 0.94 22.89
C THR A 81 -32.75 2.05 22.06
N ASP A 82 -31.48 2.41 22.30
CA ASP A 82 -30.80 3.40 21.48
C ASP A 82 -30.53 2.80 20.08
N PRO A 83 -31.21 3.29 19.03
CA PRO A 83 -31.07 2.73 17.69
C PRO A 83 -29.65 2.84 17.14
N ASN A 84 -28.88 3.85 17.57
CA ASN A 84 -27.51 4.05 17.14
C ASN A 84 -26.56 3.00 17.72
N ILE A 85 -26.79 2.56 18.96
CA ILE A 85 -25.99 1.51 19.61
C ILE A 85 -26.24 0.17 18.92
N LEU A 86 -27.51 -0.15 18.64
CA LEU A 86 -27.87 -1.38 17.92
C LEU A 86 -27.32 -1.39 16.50
N ALA A 87 -27.41 -0.28 15.77
CA ALA A 87 -26.84 -0.15 14.43
C ALA A 87 -25.30 -0.28 14.45
N ALA A 88 -24.62 0.32 15.42
CA ALA A 88 -23.16 0.23 15.55
C ALA A 88 -22.69 -1.21 15.80
N LEU A 89 -23.33 -1.93 16.72
CA LEU A 89 -23.00 -3.33 17.02
C LEU A 89 -23.39 -4.26 15.85
N GLY A 90 -24.51 -4.01 15.17
CA GLY A 90 -24.87 -4.70 13.93
C GLY A 90 -23.82 -4.52 12.83
N ASN A 91 -23.36 -3.29 12.61
CA ASN A 91 -22.31 -2.98 11.63
C ASN A 91 -20.95 -3.61 12.00
N LEU A 92 -20.57 -3.60 13.28
CA LEU A 92 -19.37 -4.28 13.76
C LEU A 92 -19.44 -5.80 13.57
N HIS A 93 -20.60 -6.39 13.87
CA HIS A 93 -20.86 -7.80 13.62
C HIS A 93 -20.75 -8.14 12.13
N GLN A 94 -21.28 -7.30 11.24
CA GLN A 94 -21.09 -7.46 9.80
C GLN A 94 -19.60 -7.40 9.44
N LEU A 95 -18.85 -6.41 9.91
CA LEU A 95 -17.41 -6.29 9.64
C LEU A 95 -16.62 -7.53 10.08
N VAL A 96 -16.93 -8.08 11.26
CA VAL A 96 -16.31 -9.31 11.77
C VAL A 96 -16.73 -10.53 10.96
N THR A 97 -18.01 -10.64 10.60
CA THR A 97 -18.51 -11.77 9.79
C THR A 97 -17.83 -11.83 8.43
N PHE A 98 -17.65 -10.68 7.79
CA PHE A 98 -16.95 -10.59 6.51
C PHE A 98 -15.43 -10.90 6.64
N LYS A 99 -14.83 -10.79 7.85
CA LYS A 99 -13.40 -11.10 8.12
C LYS A 99 -13.09 -12.58 7.92
N ASN A 100 -14.11 -13.43 7.88
CA ASN A 100 -13.95 -14.86 7.75
C ASN A 100 -13.43 -15.22 6.33
N PRO A 101 -12.28 -15.92 6.18
CA PRO A 101 -11.70 -16.24 4.87
C PRO A 101 -12.61 -17.11 3.99
N LYS A 102 -13.61 -17.79 4.57
CA LYS A 102 -14.63 -18.58 3.85
C LYS A 102 -15.72 -17.72 3.19
N SER A 103 -15.86 -16.46 3.57
CA SER A 103 -16.87 -15.52 3.05
C SER A 103 -16.32 -14.55 1.99
N ILE A 104 -15.02 -14.55 1.74
CA ILE A 104 -14.42 -13.75 0.66
C ILE A 104 -14.87 -14.37 -0.66
N PRO A 105 -15.68 -13.66 -1.48
CA PRO A 105 -15.93 -14.11 -2.84
C PRO A 105 -14.57 -14.13 -3.55
N HIS A 106 -14.10 -15.33 -3.91
CA HIS A 106 -12.93 -15.48 -4.75
C HIS A 106 -13.27 -14.90 -6.12
N GLU A 107 -13.02 -13.60 -6.28
CA GLU A 107 -13.34 -12.77 -7.44
C GLU A 107 -14.84 -12.71 -7.80
N ALA A 108 -15.35 -11.50 -8.05
CA ALA A 108 -16.64 -11.38 -8.74
C ALA A 108 -16.53 -12.15 -10.08
N PRO A 109 -17.50 -13.02 -10.41
CA PRO A 109 -17.46 -13.77 -11.65
C PRO A 109 -17.33 -12.81 -12.83
N VAL A 110 -16.52 -13.22 -13.81
CA VAL A 110 -16.21 -12.58 -15.11
C VAL A 110 -17.45 -12.46 -16.01
N GLN A 111 -18.61 -12.11 -15.47
CA GLN A 111 -19.89 -12.14 -16.19
C GLN A 111 -20.07 -10.94 -17.14
N ASN A 112 -19.24 -9.91 -17.06
CA ASN A 112 -19.34 -8.70 -17.91
C ASN A 112 -17.98 -8.20 -18.43
N GLN A 113 -16.98 -9.07 -18.63
CA GLN A 113 -15.71 -8.60 -19.21
C GLN A 113 -15.94 -8.13 -20.66
N PRO A 114 -15.48 -6.91 -21.02
CA PRO A 114 -15.49 -6.43 -22.39
C PRO A 114 -14.72 -7.40 -23.30
N LYS A 115 -15.38 -7.94 -24.32
CA LYS A 115 -14.74 -8.88 -25.26
C LYS A 115 -13.87 -8.13 -26.27
N MET A 116 -12.73 -8.72 -26.62
CA MET A 116 -11.91 -8.22 -27.72
C MET A 116 -12.72 -8.21 -29.03
N PRO A 117 -12.61 -7.16 -29.86
CA PRO A 117 -13.24 -7.14 -31.19
C PRO A 117 -12.74 -8.27 -32.09
N LEU A 118 -13.54 -8.66 -33.09
CA LEU A 118 -13.18 -9.73 -34.04
C LEU A 118 -11.84 -9.49 -34.78
N GLY A 119 -11.48 -8.23 -35.02
CA GLY A 119 -10.19 -7.86 -35.62
C GLY A 119 -9.08 -7.60 -34.60
N GLY A 120 -9.18 -8.17 -33.40
CA GLY A 120 -8.16 -8.09 -32.35
C GLY A 120 -7.96 -6.69 -31.76
N HIS A 121 -6.84 -6.50 -31.06
CA HIS A 121 -6.46 -5.24 -30.43
C HIS A 121 -6.27 -4.09 -31.43
N ALA A 122 -5.82 -4.39 -32.65
CA ALA A 122 -5.65 -3.38 -33.71
C ALA A 122 -6.99 -2.74 -34.13
N SER A 123 -8.12 -3.37 -33.86
CA SER A 123 -9.46 -2.86 -34.20
C SER A 123 -10.09 -1.97 -33.13
N LEU A 124 -9.42 -1.74 -31.99
CA LEU A 124 -9.93 -0.92 -30.90
C LEU A 124 -10.08 0.56 -31.33
N PRO A 125 -11.14 1.28 -30.91
CA PRO A 125 -11.26 2.70 -31.24
C PRO A 125 -10.15 3.48 -30.54
N MET A 126 -9.41 4.29 -31.29
CA MET A 126 -8.26 5.07 -30.77
C MET A 126 -8.53 6.57 -30.94
N PRO A 127 -7.91 7.44 -30.11
CA PRO A 127 -7.95 8.87 -30.35
C PRO A 127 -7.51 9.23 -31.79
N PRO A 128 -8.04 10.32 -32.37
CA PRO A 128 -7.66 10.75 -33.71
C PRO A 128 -6.14 10.89 -33.86
N ALA A 129 -5.61 10.59 -35.05
CA ALA A 129 -4.19 10.68 -35.33
C ALA A 129 -3.60 12.07 -35.02
N THR A 130 -4.39 13.13 -35.22
CA THR A 130 -4.03 14.51 -34.87
C THR A 130 -3.81 14.68 -33.37
N VAL A 131 -4.70 14.12 -32.55
CA VAL A 131 -4.61 14.16 -31.08
C VAL A 131 -3.41 13.37 -30.60
N ILE A 132 -3.18 12.17 -31.16
CA ILE A 132 -2.02 11.33 -30.83
C ILE A 132 -0.72 12.06 -31.19
N ALA A 133 -0.63 12.61 -32.40
CA ALA A 133 0.54 13.38 -32.86
C ALA A 133 0.82 14.59 -31.94
N GLU A 134 -0.22 15.27 -31.47
CA GLU A 134 -0.08 16.39 -30.54
C GLU A 134 0.38 15.94 -29.14
N CYS A 135 -0.02 14.75 -28.69
CA CYS A 135 0.42 14.17 -27.42
C CYS A 135 1.90 13.78 -27.42
N VAL A 136 2.44 13.41 -28.59
CA VAL A 136 3.83 12.95 -28.71
C VAL A 136 4.81 14.04 -29.14
N ASN A 137 4.34 15.27 -29.35
CA ASN A 137 5.17 16.45 -29.55
C ASN A 137 5.81 16.90 -28.23
N LEU A 138 6.67 16.04 -27.69
CA LEU A 138 7.39 16.23 -26.44
C LEU A 138 8.76 16.84 -26.73
N PRO A 139 9.26 17.77 -25.89
CA PRO A 139 10.55 18.41 -26.10
C PRO A 139 11.72 17.41 -26.08
N ASP A 140 12.78 17.69 -26.84
CA ASP A 140 14.01 16.90 -26.84
C ASP A 140 14.77 17.04 -25.51
N GLY A 141 15.10 15.92 -24.86
CA GLY A 141 15.85 15.86 -23.58
C GLY A 141 15.02 15.34 -22.40
N PRO A 142 15.53 15.40 -21.15
CA PRO A 142 14.72 15.15 -19.97
C PRO A 142 13.63 16.23 -19.93
N GLY A 143 12.41 15.84 -20.31
CA GLY A 143 11.28 16.75 -20.44
C GLY A 143 10.92 17.43 -19.11
N PRO A 144 10.07 18.48 -19.14
CA PRO A 144 9.57 19.10 -17.91
C PRO A 144 8.83 18.06 -17.06
N LEU A 145 8.86 18.26 -15.74
CA LEU A 145 8.11 17.45 -14.79
C LEU A 145 6.63 17.51 -15.13
N SER A 146 6.02 16.36 -15.34
CA SER A 146 4.66 16.24 -15.85
C SER A 146 3.95 15.08 -15.16
N VAL A 147 2.62 15.03 -15.21
CA VAL A 147 1.87 13.88 -14.64
C VAL A 147 2.31 12.61 -15.34
N PHE A 148 2.51 12.68 -16.65
CA PHE A 148 3.08 11.60 -17.44
C PHE A 148 4.47 11.22 -16.94
N SER A 149 5.40 12.15 -16.71
CA SER A 149 6.75 11.78 -16.25
C SER A 149 6.73 11.11 -14.88
N PHE A 150 5.87 11.55 -13.96
CA PHE A 150 5.73 10.92 -12.64
C PHE A 150 5.09 9.53 -12.70
N ALA A 151 4.05 9.35 -13.53
CA ALA A 151 3.41 8.05 -13.71
C ALA A 151 4.32 7.05 -14.45
N MET A 152 5.20 7.55 -15.33
CA MET A 152 6.05 6.76 -16.23
C MET A 152 7.48 6.57 -15.70
N ASN A 153 7.71 6.92 -14.43
CA ASN A 153 9.02 6.96 -13.79
C ASN A 153 9.85 5.69 -14.07
N GLY A 154 10.87 5.79 -14.92
CA GLY A 154 11.74 4.64 -15.22
C GLY A 154 11.12 3.54 -16.10
N LEU A 155 9.90 3.71 -16.63
CA LEU A 155 9.27 2.70 -17.50
C LEU A 155 9.72 2.80 -18.96
N MET A 156 9.83 4.04 -19.44
CA MET A 156 10.41 4.38 -20.74
C MET A 156 10.65 5.90 -20.86
N SER A 157 11.52 6.30 -21.78
CA SER A 157 11.69 7.72 -22.12
C SER A 157 10.55 8.25 -22.99
N SER A 158 10.29 9.55 -22.89
CA SER A 158 9.34 10.28 -23.75
C SER A 158 9.60 10.05 -25.25
N LYS A 159 10.89 9.96 -25.63
CA LYS A 159 11.32 9.69 -27.01
C LYS A 159 10.93 8.27 -27.45
N SER A 160 11.15 7.27 -26.61
CA SER A 160 10.76 5.89 -26.89
C SER A 160 9.24 5.75 -26.99
N PHE A 161 8.49 6.45 -26.14
CA PHE A 161 7.03 6.51 -26.21
C PHE A 161 6.54 7.13 -27.52
N ALA A 162 7.07 8.30 -27.88
CA ALA A 162 6.72 9.00 -29.12
C ALA A 162 6.98 8.11 -30.35
N LYS A 163 8.12 7.41 -30.37
CA LYS A 163 8.45 6.46 -31.45
C LYS A 163 7.41 5.34 -31.58
N LYS A 164 6.95 4.73 -30.47
CA LYS A 164 5.92 3.68 -30.50
C LYS A 164 4.58 4.21 -31.01
N CYS A 165 4.19 5.42 -30.60
CA CYS A 165 2.98 6.06 -31.12
C CYS A 165 3.07 6.34 -32.62
N MET A 166 4.20 6.82 -33.12
CA MET A 166 4.41 7.04 -34.55
C MET A 166 4.36 5.73 -35.34
N GLN A 167 4.99 4.67 -34.83
CA GLN A 167 4.89 3.33 -35.42
C GLN A 167 3.44 2.83 -35.49
N PHE A 168 2.64 3.08 -34.45
CA PHE A 168 1.21 2.77 -34.46
C PHE A 168 0.42 3.57 -35.52
N LEU A 169 0.75 4.86 -35.71
CA LEU A 169 0.10 5.68 -36.73
C LEU A 169 0.46 5.23 -38.15
N ASP A 170 1.69 4.76 -38.36
CA ASP A 170 2.18 4.28 -39.66
C ASP A 170 1.68 2.87 -39.99
N ASP A 171 1.72 1.94 -39.03
CA ASP A 171 1.39 0.53 -39.21
C ASP A 171 0.57 -0.04 -38.05
N ARG A 172 -0.70 0.36 -38.01
CA ARG A 172 -1.65 -0.05 -36.98
C ARG A 172 -1.94 -1.56 -36.96
N GLN A 173 -1.82 -2.27 -38.08
CA GLN A 173 -2.21 -3.68 -38.15
C GLN A 173 -1.15 -4.60 -37.53
N ASN A 174 0.12 -4.22 -37.57
CA ASN A 174 1.23 -5.01 -37.04
C ASN A 174 1.66 -4.59 -35.62
N ILE A 175 0.90 -3.70 -34.98
CA ILE A 175 1.19 -3.27 -33.62
C ILE A 175 1.01 -4.46 -32.65
N SER A 176 1.94 -4.62 -31.71
CA SER A 176 1.85 -5.70 -30.72
C SER A 176 0.81 -5.39 -29.64
N LEU A 177 0.33 -6.44 -28.93
CA LEU A 177 -0.54 -6.27 -27.77
C LEU A 177 0.14 -5.40 -26.68
N ALA A 178 1.42 -5.65 -26.44
CA ALA A 178 2.22 -4.89 -25.48
C ALA A 178 2.29 -3.40 -25.84
N ASP A 179 2.53 -3.09 -27.11
CA ASP A 179 2.57 -1.71 -27.59
C ASP A 179 1.20 -1.03 -27.49
N MET A 180 0.11 -1.73 -27.78
CA MET A 180 -1.24 -1.19 -27.60
C MET A 180 -1.53 -0.80 -26.14
N ILE A 181 -1.10 -1.63 -25.18
CA ILE A 181 -1.23 -1.34 -23.75
C ILE A 181 -0.42 -0.09 -23.40
N VAL A 182 0.86 -0.07 -23.77
CA VAL A 182 1.77 1.06 -23.52
C VAL A 182 1.23 2.36 -24.10
N ILE A 183 0.77 2.34 -25.36
CA ILE A 183 0.21 3.51 -26.05
C ILE A 183 -1.04 4.01 -25.33
N ASN A 184 -2.00 3.13 -24.99
CA ASN A 184 -3.23 3.56 -24.32
C ASN A 184 -2.96 4.10 -22.91
N CYS A 185 -2.08 3.47 -22.12
CA CYS A 185 -1.69 3.98 -20.82
C CYS A 185 -0.97 5.34 -20.94
N GLY A 186 0.01 5.47 -21.83
CA GLY A 186 0.75 6.72 -21.98
C GLY A 186 -0.13 7.86 -22.49
N LEU A 187 -1.01 7.60 -23.46
CA LEU A 187 -1.99 8.57 -23.93
C LEU A 187 -2.96 8.97 -22.82
N TYR A 188 -3.42 8.03 -22.01
CA TYR A 188 -4.28 8.32 -20.86
C TYR A 188 -3.63 9.37 -19.94
N TYR A 189 -2.37 9.20 -19.53
CA TYR A 189 -1.68 10.16 -18.65
C TYR A 189 -1.43 11.53 -19.31
N ILE A 190 -1.03 11.56 -20.59
CA ILE A 190 -0.80 12.83 -21.31
C ILE A 190 -2.13 13.58 -21.49
N LEU A 191 -3.20 12.87 -21.85
CA LEU A 191 -4.53 13.45 -22.03
C LEU A 191 -5.11 13.93 -20.69
N THR A 192 -4.87 13.21 -19.60
CA THR A 192 -5.18 13.65 -18.24
C THR A 192 -4.57 15.02 -17.99
N GLU A 193 -3.25 15.15 -18.15
CA GLU A 193 -2.55 16.41 -17.93
C GLU A 193 -3.06 17.53 -18.85
N LYS A 194 -3.08 17.30 -20.17
CA LYS A 194 -3.55 18.29 -21.14
C LYS A 194 -4.99 18.75 -20.89
N SER A 195 -5.86 17.85 -20.44
CA SER A 195 -7.25 18.21 -20.12
C SER A 195 -7.36 19.13 -18.89
N HIS A 196 -6.43 19.05 -17.94
CA HIS A 196 -6.38 19.94 -16.78
C HIS A 196 -5.77 21.29 -17.14
N LEU A 197 -4.72 21.28 -17.95
CA LEU A 197 -4.01 22.50 -18.34
C LEU A 197 -4.74 23.31 -19.42
N SER A 198 -5.76 22.74 -20.06
CA SER A 198 -6.51 23.43 -21.11
C SER A 198 -7.42 24.51 -20.51
N PRO A 199 -7.26 25.80 -20.89
CA PRO A 199 -8.14 26.87 -20.42
C PRO A 199 -9.50 26.88 -21.13
N ILE A 200 -9.66 26.09 -22.20
CA ILE A 200 -10.87 26.10 -23.05
C ILE A 200 -11.72 24.87 -22.72
N ARG A 201 -12.92 25.11 -22.18
CA ARG A 201 -13.85 24.05 -21.75
C ARG A 201 -14.19 23.03 -22.85
N SER A 202 -14.41 23.49 -24.09
CA SER A 202 -14.74 22.58 -25.20
C SER A 202 -13.58 21.62 -25.54
N ILE A 203 -12.34 22.11 -25.48
CA ILE A 203 -11.13 21.28 -25.69
C ILE A 203 -10.98 20.32 -24.52
N GLN A 204 -11.16 20.79 -23.28
CA GLN A 204 -11.15 19.93 -22.11
C GLN A 204 -12.17 18.79 -22.22
N GLU A 205 -13.41 19.05 -22.62
CA GLU A 205 -14.46 18.04 -22.81
C GLU A 205 -14.11 17.05 -23.94
N GLU A 206 -13.43 17.50 -25.00
CA GLU A 206 -12.90 16.65 -26.05
C GLU A 206 -11.76 15.74 -25.59
N LEU A 207 -10.76 16.28 -24.91
CA LEU A 207 -9.65 15.52 -24.33
C LEU A 207 -10.15 14.48 -23.32
N LYS A 208 -11.12 14.85 -22.48
CA LYS A 208 -11.77 13.91 -21.54
C LYS A 208 -12.48 12.75 -22.27
N ARG A 209 -13.10 12.99 -23.43
CA ARG A 209 -13.68 11.90 -24.23
C ARG A 209 -12.61 10.93 -24.74
N HIS A 210 -11.45 11.43 -25.15
CA HIS A 210 -10.33 10.60 -25.58
C HIS A 210 -9.68 9.83 -24.41
N LEU A 211 -9.60 10.44 -23.23
CA LEU A 211 -9.17 9.79 -22.00
C LEU A 211 -10.08 8.59 -21.67
N VAL A 212 -11.40 8.78 -21.68
CA VAL A 212 -12.38 7.69 -21.46
C VAL A 212 -12.26 6.59 -22.53
N GLN A 213 -11.92 6.96 -23.77
CA GLN A 213 -11.65 5.98 -24.82
C GLN A 213 -10.42 5.12 -24.50
N CYS A 214 -9.32 5.73 -24.06
CA CYS A 214 -8.13 4.99 -23.63
C CYS A 214 -8.43 4.07 -22.43
N GLN A 215 -9.18 4.54 -21.44
CA GLN A 215 -9.60 3.72 -20.29
C GLN A 215 -10.37 2.46 -20.73
N ARG A 216 -11.37 2.62 -21.61
CA ARG A 216 -12.15 1.49 -22.15
C ARG A 216 -11.28 0.50 -22.91
N ASN A 217 -10.31 0.99 -23.68
CA ASN A 217 -9.37 0.12 -24.38
C ASN A 217 -8.53 -0.68 -23.38
N LEU A 218 -8.04 -0.05 -22.31
CA LEU A 218 -7.27 -0.72 -21.28
C LEU A 218 -8.08 -1.82 -20.58
N ASP A 219 -9.36 -1.57 -20.26
CA ASP A 219 -10.22 -2.59 -19.67
C ASP A 219 -10.46 -3.80 -20.60
N ILE A 220 -10.61 -3.57 -21.90
CA ILE A 220 -10.67 -4.65 -22.90
C ILE A 220 -9.32 -5.38 -22.97
N LEU A 221 -8.20 -4.66 -23.02
CA LEU A 221 -6.88 -5.24 -23.17
C LEU A 221 -6.51 -6.13 -21.96
N PHE A 222 -6.76 -5.68 -20.73
CA PHE A 222 -6.48 -6.45 -19.52
C PHE A 222 -7.38 -7.67 -19.38
N GLY A 223 -8.67 -7.53 -19.67
CA GLY A 223 -9.63 -8.64 -19.62
C GLY A 223 -9.36 -9.74 -20.66
N ASN A 224 -8.50 -9.46 -21.65
CA ASN A 224 -8.17 -10.39 -22.74
C ASN A 224 -6.65 -10.64 -22.85
N LEU A 225 -5.89 -10.45 -21.76
CA LEU A 225 -4.48 -10.87 -21.72
C LEU A 225 -4.38 -12.40 -21.91
N PRO A 226 -3.45 -12.89 -22.75
CA PRO A 226 -3.29 -14.33 -22.96
C PRO A 226 -2.74 -14.98 -21.68
N LEU A 227 -3.22 -16.20 -21.37
CA LEU A 227 -2.75 -16.97 -20.21
C LEU A 227 -1.23 -17.22 -20.26
N PHE A 228 -0.69 -17.44 -21.46
CA PHE A 228 0.73 -17.64 -21.70
C PHE A 228 1.34 -16.36 -22.28
N LEU A 229 1.83 -15.49 -21.39
CA LEU A 229 2.46 -14.24 -21.78
C LEU A 229 3.87 -14.50 -22.35
N PRO A 230 4.24 -13.88 -23.48
CA PRO A 230 5.57 -14.02 -24.05
C PRO A 230 6.61 -13.32 -23.14
N ALA A 231 7.69 -14.03 -22.83
CA ALA A 231 8.81 -13.46 -22.09
C ALA A 231 9.67 -12.56 -23.00
N ASN A 232 9.38 -11.26 -23.01
CA ASN A 232 10.20 -10.24 -23.66
C ASN A 232 10.04 -8.88 -22.96
N ILE A 233 10.94 -7.95 -23.25
CA ILE A 233 10.96 -6.62 -22.63
C ILE A 233 9.67 -5.83 -22.85
N ASP A 234 9.06 -5.93 -24.03
CA ASP A 234 7.84 -5.19 -24.35
C ASP A 234 6.66 -5.64 -23.50
N MET A 235 6.53 -6.95 -23.27
CA MET A 235 5.48 -7.51 -22.41
C MET A 235 5.72 -7.17 -20.94
N VAL A 236 6.95 -7.29 -20.44
CA VAL A 236 7.27 -6.86 -19.06
C VAL A 236 6.92 -5.39 -18.88
N ARG A 237 7.34 -4.53 -19.83
CA ARG A 237 7.04 -3.09 -19.80
C ARG A 237 5.53 -2.85 -19.83
N ALA A 238 4.78 -3.51 -20.71
CA ALA A 238 3.33 -3.37 -20.80
C ALA A 238 2.63 -3.76 -19.48
N LEU A 239 3.06 -4.85 -18.84
CA LEU A 239 2.54 -5.25 -17.52
C LEU A 239 2.86 -4.19 -16.46
N THR A 240 4.08 -3.66 -16.42
CA THR A 240 4.42 -2.60 -15.45
C THR A 240 3.57 -1.34 -15.65
N PHE A 241 3.33 -0.92 -16.89
CA PHE A 241 2.36 0.16 -17.19
C PHE A 241 0.94 -0.16 -16.72
N SER A 242 0.54 -1.41 -16.87
CA SER A 242 -0.77 -1.89 -16.43
C SER A 242 -0.90 -1.83 -14.91
N VAL A 243 0.18 -2.12 -14.17
CA VAL A 243 0.25 -1.98 -12.72
C VAL A 243 0.03 -0.53 -12.29
N VAL A 244 0.73 0.43 -12.91
CA VAL A 244 0.56 1.87 -12.58
C VAL A 244 -0.90 2.30 -12.79
N TYR A 245 -1.49 1.93 -13.94
CA TYR A 245 -2.88 2.28 -14.23
C TYR A 245 -3.89 1.55 -13.33
N ALA A 246 -3.67 0.27 -13.02
CA ALA A 246 -4.54 -0.48 -12.11
C ALA A 246 -4.50 0.10 -10.69
N THR A 247 -3.33 0.57 -10.24
CA THR A 247 -3.15 1.27 -8.96
C THR A 247 -3.91 2.59 -8.95
N GLU A 248 -3.75 3.41 -9.99
CA GLU A 248 -4.50 4.67 -10.11
C GLU A 248 -6.01 4.44 -10.22
N SER A 249 -6.44 3.33 -10.81
CA SER A 249 -7.87 2.98 -10.87
C SER A 249 -8.38 2.31 -9.58
N SER A 250 -7.55 2.22 -8.53
CA SER A 250 -7.85 1.52 -7.27
C SER A 250 -8.31 0.06 -7.43
N ARG A 251 -7.72 -0.66 -8.39
CA ARG A 251 -7.92 -2.09 -8.60
C ARG A 251 -6.71 -2.86 -8.09
N MET A 252 -6.50 -2.87 -6.77
CA MET A 252 -5.25 -3.34 -6.15
C MET A 252 -5.00 -4.84 -6.39
N SER A 253 -6.03 -5.69 -6.39
CA SER A 253 -5.90 -7.11 -6.71
C SER A 253 -5.48 -7.35 -8.15
N LEU A 254 -6.02 -6.59 -9.11
CA LEU A 254 -5.56 -6.63 -10.50
C LEU A 254 -4.11 -6.13 -10.60
N ALA A 255 -3.78 -5.03 -9.91
CA ALA A 255 -2.42 -4.50 -9.88
C ALA A 255 -1.42 -5.53 -9.31
N TRP A 256 -1.80 -6.29 -8.30
CA TRP A 256 -0.99 -7.37 -7.73
C TRP A 256 -0.81 -8.53 -8.71
N GLN A 257 -1.88 -8.99 -9.38
CA GLN A 257 -1.78 -10.06 -10.39
C GLN A 257 -0.85 -9.65 -11.55
N LEU A 258 -1.00 -8.42 -12.04
CA LEU A 258 -0.16 -7.87 -13.10
C LEU A 258 1.30 -7.72 -12.65
N THR A 259 1.52 -7.29 -11.40
CA THR A 259 2.86 -7.20 -10.80
C THR A 259 3.51 -8.57 -10.71
N ALA A 260 2.79 -9.59 -10.23
CA ALA A 260 3.29 -10.95 -10.12
C ALA A 260 3.66 -11.53 -11.49
N ALA A 261 2.80 -11.36 -12.50
CA ALA A 261 3.09 -11.78 -13.87
C ALA A 261 4.31 -11.06 -14.45
N GLY A 262 4.40 -9.73 -14.27
CA GLY A 262 5.55 -8.94 -14.72
C GLY A 262 6.85 -9.34 -14.03
N ALA A 263 6.81 -9.58 -12.72
CA ALA A 263 7.94 -10.05 -11.92
C ALA A 263 8.45 -11.41 -12.40
N GLN A 264 7.55 -12.38 -12.64
CA GLN A 264 7.91 -13.70 -13.16
C GLN A 264 8.59 -13.62 -14.52
N LEU A 265 8.07 -12.81 -15.45
CA LEU A 265 8.70 -12.61 -16.76
C LEU A 265 10.07 -11.92 -16.62
N ALA A 266 10.17 -10.87 -15.79
CA ALA A 266 11.42 -10.16 -15.55
C ALA A 266 12.49 -11.07 -14.90
N GLN A 267 12.09 -11.94 -13.98
CA GLN A 267 12.97 -12.93 -13.35
C GLN A 267 13.42 -13.99 -14.36
N THR A 268 12.49 -14.50 -15.19
CA THR A 268 12.79 -15.45 -16.27
C THR A 268 13.81 -14.88 -17.26
N LEU A 269 13.70 -13.58 -17.57
CA LEU A 269 14.62 -12.86 -18.44
C LEU A 269 15.91 -12.42 -17.75
N GLY A 270 16.04 -12.64 -16.43
CA GLY A 270 17.25 -12.34 -15.65
C GLY A 270 17.45 -10.87 -15.30
N TYR A 271 16.41 -10.02 -15.32
CA TYR A 271 16.55 -8.57 -15.11
C TYR A 271 17.03 -8.16 -13.70
N HIS A 272 16.91 -9.08 -12.74
CA HIS A 272 17.39 -8.93 -11.36
C HIS A 272 18.86 -9.31 -11.19
N ARG A 273 19.48 -9.89 -12.23
CA ARG A 273 20.84 -10.43 -12.17
C ARG A 273 21.84 -9.53 -12.89
N LEU A 274 23.02 -9.38 -12.31
CA LEU A 274 24.17 -8.84 -13.03
C LEU A 274 24.50 -9.76 -14.21
N SER A 275 24.37 -9.24 -15.43
CA SER A 275 24.87 -9.92 -16.62
C SER A 275 26.40 -9.94 -16.62
N ALA A 276 27.02 -11.00 -17.15
CA ALA A 276 28.47 -11.09 -17.32
C ALA A 276 29.06 -9.95 -18.19
N SER A 277 28.23 -9.27 -19.00
CA SER A 277 28.62 -8.10 -19.79
C SER A 277 28.52 -6.77 -19.05
N MET A 278 27.85 -6.74 -17.89
CA MET A 278 27.70 -5.54 -17.05
C MET A 278 28.77 -5.57 -15.96
N SER A 279 29.77 -4.69 -16.06
CA SER A 279 30.63 -4.43 -14.91
C SER A 279 29.79 -3.79 -13.80
N GLN A 280 30.12 -4.04 -12.53
CA GLN A 280 29.47 -3.35 -11.39
C GLN A 280 29.62 -1.81 -11.45
N ASN A 281 30.40 -1.30 -12.40
CA ASN A 281 30.68 0.12 -12.65
C ASN A 281 30.06 0.62 -13.97
N ALA A 282 29.06 -0.05 -14.54
CA ALA A 282 28.35 0.49 -15.70
C ALA A 282 27.75 1.86 -15.30
N PRO A 283 28.13 2.97 -15.97
CA PRO A 283 27.74 4.32 -15.54
C PRO A 283 26.25 4.63 -15.76
N VAL A 284 25.54 3.74 -16.45
CA VAL A 284 24.14 3.91 -16.84
C VAL A 284 23.40 2.61 -16.61
N THR A 285 22.27 2.71 -15.91
CA THR A 285 21.32 1.63 -15.66
C THR A 285 20.62 1.25 -16.95
N SER A 286 20.55 -0.06 -17.22
CA SER A 286 19.82 -0.60 -18.38
C SER A 286 18.30 -0.39 -18.26
N GLU A 287 17.60 -0.40 -19.39
CA GLU A 287 16.13 -0.28 -19.40
C GLU A 287 15.47 -1.46 -18.67
N GLU A 288 16.04 -2.65 -18.83
CA GLU A 288 15.62 -3.88 -18.15
C GLU A 288 15.67 -3.73 -16.62
N ASN A 289 16.76 -3.16 -16.08
CA ASN A 289 16.90 -2.95 -14.65
C ASN A 289 15.95 -1.86 -14.15
N LEU A 290 15.70 -0.80 -14.94
CA LEU A 290 14.74 0.24 -14.57
C LEU A 290 13.31 -0.30 -14.47
N ILE A 291 12.89 -1.13 -15.43
CA ILE A 291 11.56 -1.77 -15.40
C ILE A 291 11.46 -2.75 -14.23
N PHE A 292 12.53 -3.50 -13.95
CA PHE A 292 12.59 -4.41 -12.81
C PHE A 292 12.46 -3.67 -11.47
N TRP A 293 13.17 -2.55 -11.29
CA TRP A 293 13.06 -1.76 -10.05
C TRP A 293 11.65 -1.20 -9.84
N ASN A 294 10.94 -0.82 -10.90
CA ASN A 294 9.54 -0.44 -10.80
C ASN A 294 8.65 -1.59 -10.32
N LEU A 295 8.80 -2.78 -10.92
CA LEU A 295 8.08 -3.99 -10.47
C LEU A 295 8.39 -4.32 -9.01
N PHE A 296 9.64 -4.19 -8.58
CA PHE A 296 10.05 -4.38 -7.19
C PHE A 296 9.34 -3.42 -6.24
N ILE A 297 9.27 -2.12 -6.57
CA ILE A 297 8.57 -1.12 -5.75
C ILE A 297 7.09 -1.49 -5.59
N PHE A 298 6.40 -1.81 -6.69
CA PHE A 298 4.99 -2.20 -6.64
C PHE A 298 4.77 -3.52 -5.91
N ASP A 299 5.63 -4.51 -6.11
CA ASP A 299 5.55 -5.81 -5.44
C ASP A 299 5.56 -5.65 -3.92
N LYS A 300 6.48 -4.84 -3.38
CA LYS A 300 6.56 -4.58 -1.93
C LYS A 300 5.38 -3.79 -1.39
N SER A 301 4.96 -2.74 -2.11
CA SER A 301 3.82 -1.93 -1.71
C SER A 301 2.53 -2.73 -1.68
N LEU A 302 2.25 -3.49 -2.75
CA LEU A 302 1.02 -4.27 -2.91
C LEU A 302 1.01 -5.51 -2.02
N ALA A 303 2.15 -6.17 -1.81
CA ALA A 303 2.27 -7.28 -0.86
C ALA A 303 1.88 -6.84 0.55
N LEU A 304 2.41 -5.71 1.01
CA LEU A 304 2.07 -5.14 2.31
C LEU A 304 0.62 -4.66 2.38
N HIS A 305 0.12 -4.05 1.30
CA HIS A 305 -1.27 -3.55 1.21
C HIS A 305 -2.31 -4.66 1.29
N LEU A 306 -2.12 -5.73 0.51
CA LEU A 306 -3.07 -6.84 0.39
C LEU A 306 -2.80 -7.98 1.36
N GLY A 307 -1.72 -7.92 2.14
CA GLY A 307 -1.32 -8.99 3.03
C GLY A 307 -0.87 -10.27 2.34
N ARG A 308 -0.29 -10.13 1.15
CA ARG A 308 0.20 -11.26 0.34
C ARG A 308 1.71 -11.33 0.42
N ASN A 309 2.27 -12.50 0.17
CA ASN A 309 3.72 -12.65 0.08
C ASN A 309 4.25 -11.91 -1.16
N PRO A 310 5.32 -11.10 -1.05
CA PRO A 310 5.96 -10.53 -2.23
C PRO A 310 6.49 -11.61 -3.18
N THR A 311 6.46 -11.30 -4.48
CA THR A 311 6.93 -12.18 -5.57
C THR A 311 8.44 -12.11 -5.75
N ILE A 312 9.03 -10.93 -5.51
CA ILE A 312 10.46 -10.69 -5.73
C ILE A 312 11.17 -10.62 -4.38
N HIS A 313 12.04 -11.57 -4.06
CA HIS A 313 12.79 -11.50 -2.79
C HIS A 313 14.08 -10.70 -2.94
N SER A 314 14.40 -9.84 -1.96
CA SER A 314 15.56 -8.96 -2.06
C SER A 314 16.90 -9.70 -2.11
N PHE A 315 16.99 -10.89 -1.50
CA PHE A 315 18.21 -11.71 -1.51
C PHE A 315 18.56 -12.30 -2.88
N ASP A 316 17.60 -12.36 -3.81
CA ASP A 316 17.83 -12.85 -5.18
C ASP A 316 18.40 -11.75 -6.09
N ILE A 317 18.37 -10.48 -5.67
CA ILE A 317 18.76 -9.34 -6.48
C ILE A 317 20.28 -9.14 -6.40
N THR A 318 20.95 -9.12 -7.54
CA THR A 318 22.41 -8.89 -7.61
C THR A 318 22.79 -7.58 -8.29
N ILE A 319 21.84 -6.92 -8.97
CA ILE A 319 22.06 -5.58 -9.56
C ILE A 319 22.18 -4.49 -8.48
N PRO A 320 22.83 -3.35 -8.78
CA PRO A 320 22.95 -2.25 -7.80
C PRO A 320 21.58 -1.72 -7.36
N HIS A 321 21.42 -1.50 -6.04
CA HIS A 321 20.21 -0.96 -5.39
C HIS A 321 20.01 0.55 -5.63
N HIS A 322 20.44 1.03 -6.78
CA HIS A 322 20.28 2.40 -7.24
C HIS A 322 20.33 2.42 -8.76
N ILE A 323 19.79 3.49 -9.32
CA ILE A 323 19.76 3.78 -10.73
C ILE A 323 20.58 5.03 -11.04
N GLN A 324 21.12 5.05 -12.25
CA GLN A 324 21.76 6.20 -12.89
C GLN A 324 21.30 6.19 -14.34
N SER A 325 20.67 7.26 -14.81
CA SER A 325 20.24 7.33 -16.21
C SER A 325 20.27 8.76 -16.73
N PRO A 326 20.88 9.02 -17.90
CA PRO A 326 20.94 10.33 -18.51
C PRO A 326 19.59 10.76 -19.14
N ASP A 327 18.66 9.82 -19.32
CA ASP A 327 17.34 10.09 -19.91
C ASP A 327 16.38 10.79 -18.92
N PHE A 328 16.72 10.79 -17.63
CA PHE A 328 15.93 11.41 -16.56
C PHE A 328 16.68 12.58 -15.93
N SER A 329 15.93 13.52 -15.34
CA SER A 329 16.53 14.58 -14.53
C SER A 329 17.12 14.03 -13.23
N ASP A 330 18.11 14.73 -12.67
CA ASP A 330 18.72 14.35 -11.39
C ASP A 330 17.69 14.19 -10.26
N ALA A 331 16.68 15.07 -10.23
CA ALA A 331 15.58 14.98 -9.27
C ALA A 331 14.76 13.68 -9.43
N MET A 332 14.44 13.27 -10.67
CA MET A 332 13.73 12.01 -10.93
C MET A 332 14.57 10.80 -10.53
N VAL A 333 15.87 10.81 -10.84
CA VAL A 333 16.80 9.75 -10.43
C VAL A 333 16.84 9.62 -8.90
N LYS A 334 16.91 10.75 -8.17
CA LYS A 334 16.85 10.76 -6.71
C LYS A 334 15.52 10.20 -6.18
N ILE A 335 14.38 10.57 -6.79
CA ILE A 335 13.05 10.05 -6.42
C ILE A 335 12.94 8.54 -6.66
N ILE A 336 13.39 8.03 -7.80
CA ILE A 336 13.35 6.57 -8.06
C ILE A 336 14.25 5.82 -7.07
N ASN A 337 15.47 6.33 -6.82
CA ASN A 337 16.38 5.75 -5.83
C ASN A 337 15.81 5.76 -4.41
N MET A 338 15.08 6.82 -4.06
CA MET A 338 14.36 6.92 -2.80
C MET A 338 13.29 5.83 -2.69
N TRP A 339 12.50 5.59 -3.74
CA TRP A 339 11.48 4.55 -3.76
C TRP A 339 12.05 3.13 -3.74
N ILE A 340 13.19 2.88 -4.39
CA ILE A 340 13.91 1.60 -4.28
C ILE A 340 14.32 1.34 -2.82
N LYS A 341 14.91 2.34 -2.16
CA LYS A 341 15.27 2.25 -0.74
C LYS A 341 14.05 2.00 0.15
N TYR A 342 12.96 2.70 -0.12
CA TYR A 342 11.73 2.50 0.63
C TYR A 342 11.16 1.09 0.42
N ALA A 343 11.16 0.56 -0.80
CA ALA A 343 10.73 -0.80 -1.08
C ALA A 343 11.57 -1.86 -0.32
N LEU A 344 12.89 -1.65 -0.19
CA LEU A 344 13.74 -2.50 0.66
C LEU A 344 13.36 -2.44 2.14
N VAL A 345 12.99 -1.25 2.63
CA VAL A 345 12.44 -1.08 4.00
C VAL A 345 11.12 -1.84 4.13
N LEU A 346 10.21 -1.74 3.16
CA LEU A 346 8.94 -2.45 3.18
C LEU A 346 9.10 -3.97 3.16
N ASP A 347 10.10 -4.48 2.43
CA ASP A 347 10.43 -5.91 2.44
C ASP A 347 10.83 -6.39 3.85
N ARG A 348 11.66 -5.60 4.55
CA ARG A 348 12.01 -5.87 5.95
C ARG A 348 10.81 -5.75 6.89
N VAL A 349 9.97 -4.73 6.71
CA VAL A 349 8.74 -4.56 7.51
C VAL A 349 7.85 -5.78 7.37
N TYR A 350 7.61 -6.26 6.14
CA TYR A 350 6.82 -7.46 5.90
C TYR A 350 7.41 -8.69 6.60
N HIS A 351 8.73 -8.92 6.45
CA HIS A 351 9.42 -10.03 7.09
C HIS A 351 9.36 -9.95 8.63
N ASP A 352 9.66 -8.79 9.21
CA ASP A 352 9.70 -8.58 10.65
C ASP A 352 8.32 -8.72 11.28
N PHE A 353 7.27 -8.22 10.62
CA PHE A 353 5.91 -8.24 11.17
C PHE A 353 5.28 -9.63 11.09
N THR A 354 5.51 -10.36 10.00
CA THR A 354 5.02 -11.75 9.86
C THR A 354 5.70 -12.72 10.83
N GLN A 355 6.92 -12.42 11.26
CA GLN A 355 7.67 -13.23 12.22
C GLN A 355 7.64 -12.66 13.65
N ALA A 356 6.91 -11.57 13.89
CA ALA A 356 6.95 -10.84 15.17
C ALA A 356 6.59 -11.72 16.37
N GLN A 357 5.68 -12.68 16.21
CA GLN A 357 5.27 -13.60 17.29
C GLN A 357 6.39 -14.55 17.73
N PHE A 358 7.37 -14.82 16.85
CA PHE A 358 8.45 -15.77 17.10
C PHE A 358 9.77 -15.10 17.47
N ARG A 359 9.80 -13.77 17.60
CA ARG A 359 11.02 -13.00 17.85
C ARG A 359 11.07 -12.39 19.25
N PRO A 360 12.26 -12.26 19.85
CA PRO A 360 12.42 -11.49 21.07
C PRO A 360 11.97 -10.04 20.88
N VAL A 361 11.26 -9.51 21.88
CA VAL A 361 10.68 -8.17 21.85
C VAL A 361 11.74 -7.07 21.71
N ALA A 362 12.92 -7.28 22.32
CA ALA A 362 14.07 -6.40 22.15
C ALA A 362 14.53 -6.31 20.68
N ASP A 363 14.53 -7.43 19.96
CA ASP A 363 14.94 -7.48 18.56
C ASP A 363 13.92 -6.79 17.64
N ILE A 364 12.63 -6.98 17.92
CA ILE A 364 11.53 -6.30 17.22
C ILE A 364 11.64 -4.79 17.42
N ARG A 365 11.85 -4.35 18.68
CA ARG A 365 12.04 -2.94 19.02
C ARG A 365 13.24 -2.34 18.29
N GLN A 366 14.37 -3.03 18.31
CA GLN A 366 15.59 -2.56 17.65
C GLN A 366 15.40 -2.46 16.13
N SER A 367 14.81 -3.48 15.49
CA SER A 367 14.54 -3.45 14.05
C SER A 367 13.57 -2.32 13.69
N ALA A 368 12.51 -2.12 14.47
CA ALA A 368 11.56 -1.03 14.25
C ALA A 368 12.22 0.36 14.38
N ILE A 369 13.15 0.57 15.33
CA ILE A 369 13.92 1.81 15.44
C ILE A 369 14.78 2.03 14.19
N GLU A 370 15.48 0.99 13.73
CA GLU A 370 16.30 1.06 12.52
C GLU A 370 15.48 1.37 11.27
N LEU A 371 14.33 0.72 11.10
CA LEU A 371 13.42 0.94 9.98
C LEU A 371 12.83 2.36 10.05
N ALA A 372 12.43 2.83 11.24
CA ALA A 372 11.92 4.18 11.42
C ALA A 372 12.97 5.25 11.06
N ASN A 373 14.23 5.06 11.46
CA ASN A 373 15.32 5.96 11.10
C ASN A 373 15.56 5.97 9.58
N GLN A 374 15.55 4.81 8.93
CA GLN A 374 15.67 4.73 7.47
C GLN A 374 14.53 5.47 6.75
N ILE A 375 13.28 5.32 7.20
CA ILE A 375 12.14 6.05 6.62
C ILE A 375 12.29 7.55 6.82
N LYS A 376 12.77 8.00 7.99
CA LYS A 376 13.04 9.43 8.23
C LYS A 376 14.13 9.99 7.32
N ASP A 377 15.20 9.25 7.09
CA ASP A 377 16.27 9.68 6.18
C ASP A 377 15.78 9.77 4.72
N ILE A 378 14.95 8.81 4.32
CA ILE A 378 14.25 8.80 3.04
C ILE A 378 13.33 10.02 2.93
N LEU A 379 12.53 10.32 3.96
CA LEU A 379 11.64 11.48 4.01
C LEU A 379 12.43 12.80 3.94
N ASN A 380 13.53 12.92 4.66
CA ASN A 380 14.40 14.10 4.58
C ASN A 380 14.97 14.30 3.18
N THR A 381 15.40 13.21 2.54
CA THR A 381 15.86 13.23 1.14
C THR A 381 14.72 13.69 0.21
N CYS A 382 13.51 13.15 0.39
CA CYS A 382 12.32 13.54 -0.35
C CYS A 382 12.08 15.05 -0.27
N LEU A 383 12.05 15.60 0.96
CA LEU A 383 11.81 17.02 1.20
C LEU A 383 12.87 17.93 0.57
N LEU A 384 14.14 17.49 0.53
CA LEU A 384 15.21 18.24 -0.13
C LEU A 384 15.01 18.27 -1.65
N VAL A 385 14.76 17.11 -2.26
CA VAL A 385 14.50 17.00 -3.70
C VAL A 385 13.27 17.81 -4.10
N ASN A 386 12.21 17.77 -3.30
CA ASN A 386 11.00 18.54 -3.55
C ASN A 386 11.27 20.05 -3.54
N ARG A 387 12.11 20.56 -2.62
CA ARG A 387 12.52 21.97 -2.63
C ARG A 387 13.31 22.34 -3.88
N GLU A 388 14.24 21.47 -4.31
CA GLU A 388 15.01 21.67 -5.56
C GLU A 388 14.07 21.73 -6.78
N MET A 389 13.10 20.81 -6.86
CA MET A 389 12.13 20.77 -7.95
C MET A 389 11.20 21.97 -7.98
N LEU A 390 10.70 22.41 -6.81
CA LEU A 390 9.85 23.61 -6.70
C LEU A 390 10.62 24.88 -7.06
N ALA A 391 11.90 24.98 -6.69
CA ALA A 391 12.74 26.12 -7.07
C ALA A 391 12.96 26.21 -8.60
N ASN A 392 12.93 25.07 -9.28
CA ASN A 392 13.14 24.97 -10.72
C ASN A 392 11.83 24.98 -11.55
N ALA A 393 10.67 24.94 -10.90
CA ALA A 393 9.38 24.94 -11.59
C ALA A 393 9.04 26.35 -12.09
N THR A 394 8.91 26.48 -13.41
CA THR A 394 8.83 27.78 -14.10
C THR A 394 7.42 28.29 -14.32
N THR A 395 6.40 27.44 -14.13
CA THR A 395 4.98 27.79 -14.29
C THR A 395 4.15 27.42 -13.07
N SER A 396 3.01 28.08 -12.89
CA SER A 396 2.06 27.77 -11.81
C SER A 396 1.57 26.33 -11.87
N ASP A 397 1.36 25.81 -13.07
CA ASP A 397 0.86 24.45 -13.29
C ASP A 397 1.90 23.38 -12.92
N LEU A 398 3.17 23.60 -13.30
CA LEU A 398 4.27 22.73 -12.89
C LEU A 398 4.46 22.76 -11.37
N ASN A 399 4.33 23.95 -10.75
CA ASN A 399 4.36 24.09 -9.31
C ASN A 399 3.27 23.25 -8.62
N LEU A 400 2.05 23.24 -9.17
CA LEU A 400 0.96 22.42 -8.64
C LEU A 400 1.28 20.92 -8.75
N ILE A 401 1.68 20.44 -9.93
CA ILE A 401 1.99 19.02 -10.15
C ILE A 401 3.11 18.54 -9.20
N VAL A 402 4.20 19.32 -9.08
CA VAL A 402 5.31 19.00 -8.19
C VAL A 402 4.87 19.03 -6.72
N SER A 403 4.05 20.02 -6.33
CA SER A 403 3.56 20.13 -4.95
C SER A 403 2.67 18.95 -4.56
N VAL A 404 1.78 18.52 -5.46
CA VAL A 404 0.90 17.37 -5.23
C VAL A 404 1.71 16.08 -5.15
N ASN A 405 2.65 15.85 -6.08
CA ASN A 405 3.51 14.66 -6.02
C ASN A 405 4.37 14.65 -4.74
N SER A 406 4.92 15.79 -4.35
CA SER A 406 5.63 15.96 -3.07
C SER A 406 4.75 15.53 -1.89
N LYS A 407 3.49 15.96 -1.86
CA LYS A 407 2.55 15.62 -0.78
C LYS A 407 2.13 14.15 -0.79
N ILE A 408 2.01 13.54 -1.96
CA ILE A 408 1.81 12.07 -2.08
C ILE A 408 2.97 11.36 -1.38
N ASN A 409 4.22 11.67 -1.78
CA ASN A 409 5.40 11.04 -1.21
C ASN A 409 5.49 11.25 0.32
N GLU A 410 5.23 12.47 0.79
CA GLU A 410 5.26 12.84 2.21
C GLU A 410 4.23 12.02 3.02
N VAL A 411 2.98 11.93 2.55
CA VAL A 411 1.92 11.16 3.21
C VAL A 411 2.22 9.66 3.19
N THR A 412 2.65 9.10 2.06
CA THR A 412 2.98 7.67 1.95
C THR A 412 4.11 7.29 2.91
N LEU A 413 5.20 8.07 2.95
CA LEU A 413 6.33 7.82 3.84
C LEU A 413 5.95 8.00 5.31
N ALA A 414 5.17 9.04 5.66
CA ALA A 414 4.70 9.26 7.01
C ALA A 414 3.72 8.15 7.47
N ALA A 415 2.85 7.66 6.58
CA ALA A 415 1.98 6.52 6.86
C ALA A 415 2.78 5.24 7.12
N GLY A 416 3.84 4.99 6.34
CA GLY A 416 4.78 3.90 6.60
C GLY A 416 5.52 4.04 7.92
N LEU A 417 5.90 5.26 8.30
CA LEU A 417 6.52 5.52 9.60
C LEU A 417 5.55 5.26 10.76
N THR A 418 4.29 5.66 10.63
CA THR A 418 3.23 5.29 11.59
C THR A 418 3.06 3.78 11.70
N LEU A 419 3.10 3.06 10.58
CA LEU A 419 3.01 1.60 10.56
C LEU A 419 4.17 0.95 11.34
N VAL A 420 5.41 1.41 11.12
CA VAL A 420 6.59 0.94 11.86
C VAL A 420 6.49 1.27 13.35
N TYR A 421 6.09 2.49 13.71
CA TYR A 421 5.95 2.87 15.11
C TYR A 421 4.83 2.13 15.83
N ARG A 422 3.76 1.79 15.13
CA ARG A 422 2.66 0.98 15.68
C ARG A 422 3.15 -0.41 16.07
N ALA A 423 4.12 -0.96 15.33
CA ALA A 423 4.70 -2.26 15.62
C ALA A 423 5.70 -2.27 16.78
N MET A 424 6.07 -1.10 17.32
CA MET A 424 7.00 -1.04 18.43
C MET A 424 6.32 -1.48 19.73
N PRO A 425 6.92 -2.45 20.46
CA PRO A 425 6.39 -2.88 21.75
C PRO A 425 6.57 -1.77 22.79
N VAL A 426 5.50 -1.45 23.52
CA VAL A 426 5.49 -0.41 24.55
C VAL A 426 6.05 -0.96 25.88
N ASP A 427 6.69 -0.11 26.67
CA ASP A 427 7.26 -0.51 27.96
C ASP A 427 6.17 -0.76 29.02
N ASN A 428 6.43 -1.67 29.96
CA ASN A 428 5.48 -2.11 31.00
C ASN A 428 4.95 -0.99 31.91
N GLU A 429 5.59 0.18 31.95
CA GLU A 429 5.17 1.34 32.74
C GLU A 429 4.29 2.34 31.98
N SER A 430 4.09 2.12 30.67
CA SER A 430 3.26 2.99 29.84
C SER A 430 1.78 2.64 29.98
N THR A 431 0.93 3.66 30.09
CA THR A 431 -0.53 3.50 30.17
C THR A 431 -1.22 3.42 28.80
N GLY A 432 -0.48 3.59 27.70
CA GLY A 432 -1.04 3.67 26.34
C GLY A 432 -0.63 2.48 25.47
N ARG A 433 -1.53 2.05 24.57
CA ARG A 433 -1.32 0.88 23.69
C ARG A 433 -0.31 1.11 22.57
N PHE A 434 -0.15 2.36 22.15
CA PHE A 434 0.76 2.72 21.07
C PHE A 434 1.99 3.42 21.60
N TYR A 435 3.13 3.11 20.98
CA TYR A 435 4.33 3.92 21.15
C TYR A 435 3.99 5.39 20.82
N PRO A 436 4.33 6.38 21.68
CA PRO A 436 3.89 7.77 21.51
C PRO A 436 4.19 8.37 20.14
N ALA A 437 5.31 7.97 19.52
CA ALA A 437 5.64 8.43 18.17
C ALA A 437 4.66 7.95 17.10
N ALA A 438 3.99 6.79 17.28
CA ALA A 438 2.97 6.32 16.35
C ALA A 438 1.78 7.30 16.29
N ILE A 439 1.34 7.80 17.44
CA ILE A 439 0.24 8.75 17.56
C ILE A 439 0.65 10.11 16.96
N THR A 440 1.83 10.61 17.33
CA THR A 440 2.35 11.89 16.81
C THR A 440 2.48 11.85 15.29
N THR A 441 3.11 10.82 14.73
CA THR A 441 3.26 10.68 13.28
C THR A 441 1.92 10.45 12.58
N ALA A 442 0.96 9.77 13.21
CA ALA A 442 -0.39 9.62 12.66
C ALA A 442 -1.11 10.98 12.54
N ARG A 443 -1.02 11.83 13.57
CA ARG A 443 -1.56 13.21 13.54
C ARG A 443 -0.91 14.05 12.45
N GLU A 444 0.41 14.02 12.38
CA GLU A 444 1.18 14.72 11.34
C GLU A 444 0.75 14.27 9.94
N THR A 445 0.58 12.96 9.73
CA THR A 445 0.15 12.41 8.43
C THR A 445 -1.22 12.93 8.01
N LEU A 446 -2.22 12.92 8.92
CA LEU A 446 -3.54 13.47 8.61
C LEU A 446 -3.49 14.99 8.37
N GLN A 447 -2.63 15.73 9.08
CA GLN A 447 -2.44 17.16 8.84
C GLN A 447 -1.83 17.45 7.46
N ILE A 448 -0.83 16.68 7.05
CA ILE A 448 -0.22 16.79 5.71
C ILE A 448 -1.27 16.50 4.63
N HIS A 449 -2.11 15.48 4.84
CA HIS A 449 -3.26 15.18 3.97
C HIS A 449 -4.21 16.37 3.85
N LEU A 450 -4.63 16.95 4.97
CA LEU A 450 -5.54 18.11 4.98
C LEU A 450 -4.93 19.33 4.27
N GLN A 451 -3.64 19.58 4.44
CA GLN A 451 -2.93 20.65 3.73
C GLN A 451 -2.93 20.42 2.21
N CYS A 452 -2.74 19.18 1.77
CA CYS A 452 -2.77 18.85 0.35
C CYS A 452 -4.18 19.03 -0.21
N LEU A 453 -5.20 18.53 0.48
CA LEU A 453 -6.60 18.66 0.06
C LEU A 453 -7.04 20.13 -0.02
N ASP A 454 -6.61 20.99 0.91
CA ASP A 454 -6.92 22.42 0.83
C ASP A 454 -6.37 23.07 -0.45
N MET A 455 -5.20 22.61 -0.93
CA MET A 455 -4.58 23.05 -2.16
C MET A 455 -5.30 22.54 -3.43
N ILE A 456 -5.84 21.32 -3.40
CA ILE A 456 -6.36 20.64 -4.60
C ILE A 456 -7.88 20.43 -4.65
N LYS A 457 -8.64 20.83 -3.63
CA LYS A 457 -10.10 20.61 -3.53
C LYS A 457 -10.93 21.14 -4.70
N GLU A 458 -10.39 22.08 -5.48
CA GLU A 458 -11.05 22.63 -6.68
C GLU A 458 -10.77 21.80 -7.96
N TYR A 459 -9.82 20.87 -7.90
CA TYR A 459 -9.37 20.05 -9.03
C TYR A 459 -9.83 18.61 -8.85
N ASP A 460 -11.09 18.33 -9.21
CA ASP A 460 -11.76 17.04 -8.96
C ASP A 460 -10.90 15.80 -9.30
N HIS A 461 -10.28 15.77 -10.49
CA HIS A 461 -9.51 14.59 -10.92
C HIS A 461 -8.11 14.53 -10.28
N ILE A 462 -7.45 15.66 -10.00
CA ILE A 462 -6.19 15.68 -9.23
C ILE A 462 -6.43 15.19 -7.80
N MET A 463 -7.54 15.61 -7.18
CA MET A 463 -7.95 15.16 -5.86
C MET A 463 -8.16 13.63 -5.83
N VAL A 464 -8.79 13.05 -6.85
CA VAL A 464 -8.97 11.59 -6.96
C VAL A 464 -7.62 10.88 -7.07
N ILE A 465 -6.74 11.33 -8.00
CA ILE A 465 -5.38 10.78 -8.16
C ILE A 465 -4.63 10.83 -6.84
N TYR A 466 -4.67 11.97 -6.14
CA TYR A 466 -4.01 12.14 -4.86
C TYR A 466 -4.49 11.12 -3.82
N VAL A 467 -5.82 10.98 -3.62
CA VAL A 467 -6.36 10.05 -2.62
C VAL A 467 -5.99 8.61 -2.98
N HIS A 468 -6.08 8.24 -4.26
CA HIS A 468 -5.67 6.91 -4.73
C HIS A 468 -4.21 6.61 -4.39
N TRP A 469 -3.29 7.51 -4.73
CA TRP A 469 -1.86 7.28 -4.53
C TRP A 469 -1.36 7.46 -3.09
N ALA A 470 -1.88 8.45 -2.36
CA ALA A 470 -1.40 8.79 -1.01
C ALA A 470 -2.09 7.95 0.08
N VAL A 471 -3.39 7.68 -0.07
CA VAL A 471 -4.20 7.05 0.98
C VAL A 471 -4.50 5.59 0.65
N MET A 472 -4.75 5.25 -0.62
CA MET A 472 -5.21 3.90 -0.98
C MET A 472 -4.09 2.96 -1.44
N SER A 473 -2.93 3.44 -1.89
CA SER A 473 -1.84 2.57 -2.40
C SER A 473 -1.09 1.75 -1.34
N MET A 474 -1.27 2.03 -0.05
CA MET A 474 -0.65 1.33 1.08
C MET A 474 -1.65 1.22 2.25
N PRO A 475 -1.43 0.35 3.25
CA PRO A 475 -2.27 0.34 4.45
C PRO A 475 -2.25 1.72 5.11
N PHE A 476 -3.39 2.41 5.15
CA PHE A 476 -3.49 3.74 5.75
C PHE A 476 -3.61 3.67 7.27
N ALA A 477 -2.56 3.15 7.92
CA ALA A 477 -2.46 2.98 9.36
C ALA A 477 -2.75 4.26 10.19
N PRO A 478 -2.39 5.49 9.75
CA PRO A 478 -2.64 6.71 10.53
C PRO A 478 -4.09 6.88 11.00
N PHE A 479 -5.07 6.64 10.14
CA PHE A 479 -6.48 6.77 10.49
C PHE A 479 -6.86 5.81 11.61
N PHE A 480 -6.48 4.53 11.48
CA PHE A 480 -6.82 3.49 12.45
C PHE A 480 -6.08 3.62 13.77
N VAL A 481 -4.82 4.09 13.76
CA VAL A 481 -4.09 4.42 14.99
C VAL A 481 -4.84 5.49 15.80
N LEU A 482 -5.32 6.54 15.14
CA LEU A 482 -6.04 7.61 15.84
C LEU A 482 -7.44 7.18 16.29
N VAL A 483 -8.16 6.36 15.51
CA VAL A 483 -9.43 5.78 15.96
C VAL A 483 -9.24 4.96 17.24
N CYS A 484 -8.23 4.08 17.28
CA CYS A 484 -7.90 3.31 18.50
C CYS A 484 -7.49 4.24 19.65
N HIS A 485 -6.69 5.28 19.37
CA HIS A 485 -6.25 6.22 20.40
C HIS A 485 -7.41 7.04 20.98
N VAL A 486 -8.40 7.41 20.17
CA VAL A 486 -9.63 8.07 20.65
C VAL A 486 -10.41 7.16 21.59
N ILE A 487 -10.57 5.89 21.23
CA ILE A 487 -11.27 4.88 22.05
C ILE A 487 -10.59 4.73 23.42
N GLU A 488 -9.26 4.86 23.50
CA GLU A 488 -8.51 4.75 24.77
C GLU A 488 -8.46 6.05 25.58
N SER A 489 -8.16 7.17 24.93
CA SER A 489 -7.75 8.42 25.60
C SER A 489 -8.87 9.44 25.75
N LEU A 490 -10.01 9.21 25.08
CA LEU A 490 -11.13 10.13 25.01
C LEU A 490 -10.75 11.55 24.51
N GLN A 491 -9.68 11.69 23.72
CA GLN A 491 -9.22 13.00 23.22
C GLN A 491 -10.09 13.55 22.09
N ASP A 492 -10.77 14.67 22.36
CA ASP A 492 -11.66 15.35 21.42
C ASP A 492 -10.93 15.94 20.20
N ASP A 493 -9.68 16.35 20.34
CA ASP A 493 -8.91 16.93 19.22
C ASP A 493 -8.62 15.91 18.11
N ASP A 494 -8.43 14.64 18.46
CA ASP A 494 -8.27 13.58 17.47
C ASP A 494 -9.60 13.24 16.78
N VAL A 495 -10.74 13.34 17.50
CA VAL A 495 -12.07 13.23 16.89
C VAL A 495 -12.28 14.32 15.85
N LYS A 496 -11.90 15.57 16.14
CA LYS A 496 -11.95 16.68 15.17
C LYS A 496 -11.09 16.38 13.95
N LEU A 497 -9.86 15.94 14.16
CA LEU A 497 -8.92 15.65 13.08
C LEU A 497 -9.44 14.51 12.17
N LEU A 498 -9.95 13.43 12.76
CA LEU A 498 -10.59 12.32 12.04
C LEU A 498 -11.84 12.79 11.28
N THR A 499 -12.67 13.64 11.89
CA THR A 499 -13.86 14.21 11.25
C THR A 499 -13.50 15.04 10.02
N MET A 500 -12.47 15.89 10.12
CA MET A 500 -11.97 16.66 8.99
C MET A 500 -11.46 15.73 7.88
N PHE A 501 -10.68 14.71 8.22
CA PHE A 501 -10.19 13.72 7.25
C PHE A 501 -11.35 13.02 6.51
N VAL A 502 -12.34 12.47 7.24
CA VAL A 502 -13.51 11.81 6.64
C VAL A 502 -14.26 12.76 5.71
N SER A 503 -14.42 14.03 6.11
CA SER A 503 -15.08 15.05 5.27
C SER A 503 -14.34 15.27 3.95
N THR A 504 -13.00 15.18 3.92
CA THR A 504 -12.26 15.28 2.65
C THR A 504 -12.49 14.10 1.71
N LEU A 505 -12.72 12.90 2.25
CA LEU A 505 -13.06 11.73 1.44
C LEU A 505 -14.45 11.86 0.84
N ASP A 506 -15.39 12.47 1.55
CA ASP A 506 -16.74 12.74 1.03
C ASP A 506 -16.69 13.61 -0.24
N LEU A 507 -15.84 14.65 -0.26
CA LEU A 507 -15.64 15.52 -1.43
C LEU A 507 -15.20 14.73 -2.67
N ALA A 508 -14.33 13.74 -2.48
CA ALA A 508 -13.78 12.91 -3.55
C ALA A 508 -14.65 11.69 -3.91
N SER A 509 -15.54 11.27 -3.01
CA SER A 509 -16.37 10.06 -3.15
C SER A 509 -17.23 10.07 -4.42
N ARG A 510 -17.72 11.23 -4.84
CA ARG A 510 -18.58 11.41 -6.03
C ARG A 510 -17.89 11.07 -7.35
N PHE A 511 -16.57 10.92 -7.36
CA PHE A 511 -15.78 10.68 -8.57
C PHE A 511 -15.16 9.29 -8.64
N SER A 512 -15.23 8.52 -7.56
CA SER A 512 -14.53 7.24 -7.46
C SER A 512 -15.26 6.32 -6.48
N GLU A 513 -15.76 5.20 -7.00
CA GLU A 513 -16.41 4.16 -6.19
C GLU A 513 -15.49 3.65 -5.07
N ALA A 514 -14.19 3.49 -5.36
CA ALA A 514 -13.21 3.07 -4.38
C ALA A 514 -13.07 4.07 -3.22
N ILE A 515 -13.08 5.38 -3.52
CA ILE A 515 -13.05 6.43 -2.50
C ILE A 515 -14.38 6.48 -1.74
N GLN A 516 -15.50 6.25 -2.40
CA GLN A 516 -16.81 6.16 -1.73
C GLN A 516 -16.85 5.01 -0.72
N LYS A 517 -16.29 3.85 -1.06
CA LYS A 517 -16.13 2.71 -0.14
C LYS A 517 -15.24 3.07 1.04
N LEU A 518 -14.07 3.68 0.78
CA LEU A 518 -13.16 4.13 1.84
C LEU A 518 -13.83 5.16 2.77
N HIS A 519 -14.54 6.14 2.21
CA HIS A 519 -15.31 7.12 2.97
C HIS A 519 -16.34 6.44 3.87
N SER A 520 -17.08 5.47 3.33
CA SER A 520 -18.10 4.73 4.09
C SER A 520 -17.49 3.98 5.27
N LEU A 521 -16.36 3.30 5.05
CA LEU A 521 -15.64 2.58 6.10
C LEU A 521 -15.08 3.54 7.17
N CYS A 522 -14.39 4.60 6.76
CA CYS A 522 -13.83 5.58 7.70
C CYS A 522 -14.93 6.31 8.49
N ARG A 523 -16.05 6.65 7.85
CA ARG A 523 -17.21 7.26 8.51
C ARG A 523 -17.84 6.32 9.54
N LEU A 524 -18.00 5.05 9.19
CA LEU A 524 -18.49 4.03 10.12
C LEU A 524 -17.59 3.94 11.36
N MET A 525 -16.28 3.78 11.16
CA MET A 525 -15.31 3.68 12.27
C MET A 525 -15.27 4.94 13.15
N LEU A 526 -15.36 6.13 12.55
CA LEU A 526 -15.45 7.39 13.29
C LEU A 526 -16.73 7.46 14.13
N ASN A 527 -17.88 7.06 13.56
CA ASN A 527 -19.15 7.06 14.28
C ASN A 527 -19.16 6.06 15.44
N ILE A 528 -18.59 4.87 15.24
CA ILE A 528 -18.39 3.88 16.31
C ILE A 528 -17.52 4.48 17.42
N ALA A 529 -16.40 5.13 17.08
CA ALA A 529 -15.53 5.76 18.07
C ALA A 529 -16.28 6.85 18.86
N LYS A 530 -16.98 7.77 18.19
CA LYS A 530 -17.80 8.80 18.85
C LYS A 530 -18.88 8.21 19.77
N LEU A 531 -19.54 7.15 19.32
CA LEU A 531 -20.58 6.50 20.11
C LEU A 531 -19.98 5.83 21.34
N TYR A 532 -18.86 5.13 21.17
CA TYR A 532 -18.11 4.52 22.27
C TYR A 532 -17.71 5.56 23.34
N LEU A 533 -17.20 6.72 22.93
CA LEU A 533 -16.90 7.85 23.83
C LEU A 533 -18.14 8.26 24.63
N LYS A 534 -19.28 8.43 23.95
CA LYS A 534 -20.54 8.83 24.59
C LYS A 534 -20.98 7.80 25.62
N THR A 535 -20.87 6.50 25.32
CA THR A 535 -21.19 5.42 26.26
C THR A 535 -20.24 5.37 27.44
N LYS A 536 -18.90 5.47 27.26
CA LYS A 536 -17.95 5.49 28.39
C LYS A 536 -18.17 6.70 29.31
N LEU A 537 -18.42 7.88 28.75
CA LEU A 537 -18.78 9.08 29.53
C LEU A 537 -20.13 8.97 30.26
N GLN A 538 -21.04 8.12 29.77
CA GLN A 538 -22.30 7.80 30.45
C GLN A 538 -22.12 6.72 31.52
N GLN A 539 -21.23 5.75 31.30
CA GLN A 539 -20.87 4.71 32.27
C GLN A 539 -20.25 5.29 33.54
N GLU A 540 -19.42 6.34 33.44
CA GLU A 540 -18.92 7.08 34.62
C GLU A 540 -20.04 7.68 35.48
N LYS A 541 -21.27 7.77 34.95
CA LYS A 541 -22.45 8.32 35.64
C LYS A 541 -23.50 7.27 36.01
N ASP A 542 -23.46 6.09 35.38
CA ASP A 542 -24.42 4.99 35.56
C ASP A 542 -23.77 3.64 35.27
N ASP A 543 -23.41 2.91 36.34
CA ASP A 543 -22.76 1.59 36.28
C ASP A 543 -23.59 0.53 35.50
N SER A 544 -24.91 0.74 35.34
CA SER A 544 -25.78 -0.19 34.61
C SER A 544 -25.49 -0.29 33.11
N LEU A 545 -24.69 0.64 32.56
CA LEU A 545 -24.32 0.69 31.14
C LEU A 545 -22.98 0.00 30.83
N SER A 546 -22.26 -0.60 31.80
CA SER A 546 -20.92 -1.18 31.57
C SER A 546 -20.90 -2.21 30.43
N TYR A 547 -21.93 -3.07 30.38
CA TYR A 547 -22.04 -4.17 29.42
C TYR A 547 -22.02 -3.73 27.95
N ILE A 548 -22.50 -2.53 27.63
CA ILE A 548 -22.50 -2.02 26.25
C ILE A 548 -21.06 -1.74 25.81
N GLY A 549 -20.26 -1.16 26.71
CA GLY A 549 -18.83 -0.92 26.46
C GLY A 549 -18.11 -2.24 26.22
N ASP A 550 -18.32 -3.23 27.08
CA ASP A 550 -17.70 -4.55 26.98
C ASP A 550 -17.98 -5.24 25.64
N GLU A 551 -19.22 -5.10 25.12
CA GLU A 551 -19.60 -5.63 23.79
C GLU A 551 -18.85 -4.94 22.65
N PHE A 552 -18.71 -3.61 22.68
CA PHE A 552 -17.86 -2.91 21.71
C PHE A 552 -16.41 -3.41 21.78
N GLU A 553 -15.87 -3.62 22.97
CA GLU A 553 -14.50 -4.11 23.17
C GLU A 553 -14.30 -5.52 22.59
N VAL A 554 -15.31 -6.40 22.69
CA VAL A 554 -15.29 -7.74 22.08
C VAL A 554 -15.24 -7.66 20.54
N TYR A 555 -16.07 -6.85 19.90
CA TYR A 555 -16.01 -6.72 18.44
C TYR A 555 -14.72 -6.05 17.97
N LEU A 556 -14.27 -5.00 18.67
CA LEU A 556 -13.04 -4.29 18.35
C LEU A 556 -11.81 -5.20 18.54
N SER A 557 -11.79 -6.07 19.55
CA SER A 557 -10.71 -7.04 19.73
C SER A 557 -10.66 -8.06 18.58
N GLN A 558 -11.81 -8.59 18.15
CA GLN A 558 -11.86 -9.49 17.00
C GLN A 558 -11.44 -8.83 15.68
N LEU A 559 -11.64 -7.52 15.52
CA LEU A 559 -11.13 -6.76 14.38
C LEU A 559 -9.62 -6.46 14.48
N GLY A 560 -8.97 -6.79 15.60
CA GLY A 560 -7.56 -6.50 15.85
C GLY A 560 -7.30 -5.07 16.34
N PHE A 561 -8.35 -4.38 16.82
CA PHE A 561 -8.25 -3.02 17.34
C PHE A 561 -8.06 -2.94 18.85
N MET A 562 -8.37 -4.00 19.60
CA MET A 562 -8.22 -4.11 21.05
C MET A 562 -7.59 -5.45 21.47
N PRO A 563 -6.93 -5.53 22.64
CA PRO A 563 -6.51 -6.79 23.25
C PRO A 563 -7.70 -7.73 23.41
N SER A 564 -7.49 -9.02 23.17
CA SER A 564 -8.46 -10.03 23.58
C SER A 564 -8.26 -10.32 25.06
N ASP A 565 -9.04 -9.70 25.94
CA ASP A 565 -9.08 -10.05 27.37
C ASP A 565 -9.88 -11.35 27.63
N LEU A 566 -9.97 -12.23 26.62
CA LEU A 566 -10.49 -13.60 26.77
C LEU A 566 -9.45 -14.47 27.51
N SER A 567 -9.03 -14.03 28.71
CA SER A 567 -8.58 -14.96 29.73
C SER A 567 -9.81 -15.76 30.15
N CYS A 568 -9.99 -16.94 29.55
CA CYS A 568 -10.67 -18.01 30.26
C CYS A 568 -9.92 -18.18 31.59
N ASP A 569 -10.57 -17.82 32.69
CA ASP A 569 -10.10 -18.00 34.07
C ASP A 569 -9.59 -19.43 34.27
N THR A 570 -8.31 -19.65 33.99
CA THR A 570 -7.61 -20.88 34.36
C THR A 570 -6.20 -20.53 34.79
N VAL A 571 -6.10 -20.40 36.11
CA VAL A 571 -4.93 -20.66 36.96
C VAL A 571 -3.82 -19.61 36.93
N THR A 572 -3.78 -18.88 38.05
CA THR A 572 -2.65 -18.11 38.58
C THR A 572 -1.34 -18.89 38.54
N THR A 573 -0.35 -18.40 37.79
CA THR A 573 1.06 -18.47 38.16
C THR A 573 1.74 -17.15 37.77
N GLN A 574 2.48 -16.60 38.72
CA GLN A 574 3.19 -15.32 38.64
C GLN A 574 4.20 -15.34 37.49
N ASP A 575 3.89 -14.66 36.38
CA ASP A 575 4.89 -14.07 35.49
C ASP A 575 4.27 -12.91 34.68
N SER A 576 3.95 -11.82 35.38
CA SER A 576 3.15 -10.70 34.84
C SER A 576 3.90 -9.84 33.82
N GLY A 577 5.22 -10.01 33.70
CA GLY A 577 6.07 -9.24 32.77
C GLY A 577 6.08 -9.81 31.35
N ASP A 578 6.15 -11.14 31.19
CA ASP A 578 6.18 -11.79 29.88
C ASP A 578 4.78 -11.91 29.25
N GLN A 579 3.72 -11.97 30.07
CA GLN A 579 2.34 -12.08 29.60
C GLN A 579 1.88 -10.87 28.78
N PHE A 580 2.02 -9.64 29.31
CA PHE A 580 1.58 -8.42 28.62
C PHE A 580 2.33 -8.20 27.30
N VAL A 581 3.64 -8.48 27.32
CA VAL A 581 4.51 -8.33 26.17
C VAL A 581 4.19 -9.35 25.07
N SER A 582 3.92 -10.61 25.43
CA SER A 582 3.38 -11.62 24.50
C SER A 582 1.99 -11.24 23.93
N THR A 583 1.16 -10.56 24.72
CA THR A 583 -0.11 -10.01 24.22
C THR A 583 0.11 -8.91 23.19
N THR A 584 1.12 -8.03 23.35
CA THR A 584 1.39 -6.98 22.35
C THR A 584 1.93 -7.50 21.01
N THR A 585 2.75 -8.56 21.01
CA THR A 585 3.28 -9.16 19.76
C THR A 585 2.23 -9.98 19.02
N SER A 586 1.36 -10.69 19.74
CA SER A 586 0.18 -11.34 19.14
C SER A 586 -0.81 -10.31 18.57
N GLN A 587 -1.09 -9.23 19.31
CA GLN A 587 -1.91 -8.10 18.83
C GLN A 587 -1.36 -7.47 17.55
N LEU A 588 -0.04 -7.35 17.40
CA LEU A 588 0.56 -6.82 16.17
C LEU A 588 0.26 -7.72 14.97
N GLY A 589 0.36 -9.05 15.14
CA GLY A 589 -0.03 -10.02 14.12
C GLY A 589 -1.53 -9.96 13.81
N ASP A 590 -2.37 -9.92 14.84
CA ASP A 590 -3.83 -9.85 14.70
C ASP A 590 -4.31 -8.55 14.03
N TRP A 591 -3.67 -7.42 14.37
CA TRP A 591 -3.92 -6.15 13.70
C TRP A 591 -3.37 -6.14 12.29
N TYR A 592 -2.19 -6.69 12.04
CA TYR A 592 -1.63 -6.75 10.69
C TYR A 592 -2.60 -7.54 9.78
N LEU A 593 -3.08 -8.69 10.23
CA LEU A 593 -4.12 -9.47 9.54
C LEU A 593 -5.47 -8.74 9.46
N GLY A 594 -5.88 -8.02 10.52
CA GLY A 594 -7.13 -7.26 10.54
C GLY A 594 -7.14 -6.01 9.65
N SER A 595 -6.02 -5.30 9.57
CA SER A 595 -5.84 -4.11 8.75
C SER A 595 -5.71 -4.43 7.26
N GLN A 596 -5.02 -5.54 6.93
CA GLN A 596 -5.06 -6.13 5.58
C GLN A 596 -6.50 -6.37 5.13
N TYR A 597 -7.29 -6.97 6.02
CA TYR A 597 -8.67 -7.29 5.72
C TYR A 597 -9.52 -6.03 5.49
N MET A 598 -9.38 -4.98 6.30
CA MET A 598 -10.15 -3.74 6.10
C MET A 598 -9.83 -3.01 4.80
N MET A 599 -8.58 -3.04 4.34
CA MET A 599 -8.23 -2.49 3.03
C MET A 599 -8.69 -3.43 1.90
N GLY A 600 -8.61 -4.75 2.10
CA GLY A 600 -9.17 -5.75 1.18
C GLY A 600 -10.69 -5.62 0.97
N LEU A 601 -11.44 -5.20 2.00
CA LEU A 601 -12.88 -4.92 1.90
C LEU A 601 -13.24 -3.86 0.84
N LEU A 602 -12.30 -2.99 0.46
CA LEU A 602 -12.52 -2.00 -0.59
C LEU A 602 -12.62 -2.65 -1.99
N GLU A 603 -12.05 -3.84 -2.16
CA GLU A 603 -12.13 -4.60 -3.41
C GLU A 603 -13.51 -5.24 -3.60
N ASP A 604 -14.14 -5.67 -2.50
CA ASP A 604 -15.43 -6.33 -2.51
C ASP A 604 -16.61 -5.34 -2.45
N ARG A 605 -17.83 -5.86 -2.66
CA ARG A 605 -19.04 -5.08 -2.35
C ARG A 605 -19.16 -4.98 -0.84
N LEU A 606 -18.85 -3.80 -0.29
CA LEU A 606 -19.11 -3.50 1.11
C LEU A 606 -20.58 -3.81 1.46
N PRO A 607 -20.85 -4.36 2.65
CA PRO A 607 -22.22 -4.49 3.12
C PRO A 607 -22.87 -3.11 3.24
N ASN A 608 -24.20 -3.08 3.07
CA ASN A 608 -24.97 -1.88 3.38
C ASN A 608 -24.98 -1.71 4.90
N PHE A 609 -24.18 -0.76 5.39
CA PHE A 609 -24.15 -0.42 6.79
C PHE A 609 -25.46 0.28 7.20
N ASP A 610 -25.98 -0.09 8.36
CA ASP A 610 -27.15 0.54 8.94
C ASP A 610 -26.82 2.00 9.31
N PRO A 611 -27.68 2.98 8.97
CA PRO A 611 -27.43 4.38 9.25
C PRO A 611 -27.40 4.65 10.75
N MET A 612 -26.41 5.43 11.20
CA MET A 612 -26.31 5.95 12.56
C MET A 612 -26.61 7.46 12.54
N ASP A 613 -27.88 7.81 12.68
CA ASP A 613 -28.37 9.18 12.54
C ASP A 613 -28.06 10.05 13.78
N GLY A 614 -27.58 11.28 13.55
CA GLY A 614 -27.40 12.29 14.60
C GLY A 614 -26.13 12.18 15.46
N ILE A 615 -25.06 11.53 14.97
CA ILE A 615 -23.75 11.33 15.63
C ILE A 615 -22.65 12.26 15.06
#